data_AF-A0A179T6G9-F1
#
_entry.id   AF-A0A179T6G9-F1
#
_cell.length_a   1.000
_cell.length_b   1.000
_cell.length_c   1.000
_cell.angle_alpha   90.00
_cell.angle_beta   90.00
_cell.angle_gamma   90.00
#
_symmetry.space_group_name_H-M   'P 1'
#
loop_
_entity.id
_entity.type
_entity.pdbx_description
1 polymer ?
#
loop_
_entity_poly.entity_id
_entity_poly.type
_entity_poly.pdbx_seq_one_letter_code
_entity_poly.pdbx_strand_id
1 'polypeptide(L)'
;MKRKLALIITISTIGLYACGNDQPTTSGSNEQPPKEDPATSMQLEGYVVEKTANTVLVVNPNPKEATQSNGPAYFSNTPDTLKIGDKVSISYDVMLESYPGQAEAKAVKVLESHKPSGADLTEEQVLNKALSNKELKTPILSVFHYNKETDTWKIQVDSIMGEKEEFIIEDKY
;
A
#
# COMPACT_ATOMS: atom_id res chain seq x y z
N MET A 1 27.64 -31.63 -41.45
CA MET A 1 27.16 -32.77 -42.27
C MET A 1 25.75 -33.16 -41.83
N LYS A 2 24.91 -33.67 -42.73
CA LYS A 2 23.51 -34.08 -42.43
C LYS A 2 23.45 -35.56 -42.07
N ARG A 3 22.66 -35.97 -41.08
CA ARG A 3 21.97 -37.27 -41.04
C ARG A 3 20.55 -37.11 -40.47
N LYS A 4 19.59 -37.81 -41.06
CA LYS A 4 18.14 -37.79 -40.76
C LYS A 4 17.68 -39.22 -40.40
N LEU A 5 16.44 -39.36 -39.90
CA LEU A 5 15.62 -40.59 -39.84
C LEU A 5 16.18 -41.69 -38.89
N ALA A 6 15.41 -42.61 -38.30
CA ALA A 6 13.94 -42.87 -38.24
C ALA A 6 13.60 -43.35 -36.78
N LEU A 7 12.47 -43.97 -36.38
CA LEU A 7 11.29 -44.58 -37.04
C LEU A 7 10.06 -44.50 -36.07
N ILE A 8 9.01 -45.30 -36.26
CA ILE A 8 7.75 -45.35 -35.50
C ILE A 8 7.38 -46.83 -35.21
N ILE A 9 6.80 -47.14 -34.04
CA ILE A 9 6.06 -48.39 -33.71
C ILE A 9 4.95 -48.00 -32.68
N THR A 10 3.68 -47.73 -33.01
CA THR A 10 2.51 -48.61 -33.34
C THR A 10 2.01 -49.54 -32.21
N ILE A 11 0.89 -49.24 -31.52
CA ILE A 11 -0.54 -49.65 -31.76
C ILE A 11 -1.02 -50.87 -30.94
N SER A 12 -2.10 -50.70 -30.15
CA SER A 12 -3.28 -51.61 -29.91
C SER A 12 -4.10 -51.12 -28.68
N THR A 13 -5.40 -50.72 -28.70
CA THR A 13 -6.69 -51.44 -28.98
C THR A 13 -7.03 -52.55 -27.96
N ILE A 14 -8.24 -52.72 -27.38
CA ILE A 14 -9.62 -52.16 -27.55
C ILE A 14 -10.38 -52.36 -26.18
N GLY A 15 -11.55 -51.81 -25.80
CA GLY A 15 -12.65 -51.05 -26.44
C GLY A 15 -13.63 -50.44 -25.39
N LEU A 16 -14.62 -49.59 -25.75
CA LEU A 16 -16.04 -49.95 -26.07
C LEU A 16 -16.88 -50.32 -24.82
N TYR A 17 -18.08 -49.81 -24.50
CA TYR A 17 -19.15 -48.98 -25.14
C TYR A 17 -19.69 -47.94 -24.08
N ALA A 18 -20.59 -46.96 -24.32
CA ALA A 18 -21.81 -46.94 -25.13
C ALA A 18 -22.33 -45.52 -25.49
N CYS A 19 -23.25 -45.45 -26.45
CA CYS A 19 -23.92 -44.23 -26.92
C CYS A 19 -25.23 -43.94 -26.15
N GLY A 20 -25.72 -42.68 -26.18
CA GLY A 20 -27.01 -42.28 -25.61
C GLY A 20 -27.49 -40.88 -25.99
N ASN A 21 -27.97 -40.74 -27.23
CA ASN A 21 -28.88 -39.72 -27.82
C ASN A 21 -28.77 -38.20 -27.54
N ASP A 22 -28.58 -37.51 -28.67
CA ASP A 22 -29.32 -36.35 -29.19
C ASP A 22 -29.02 -34.88 -28.81
N GLN A 23 -28.84 -34.13 -29.91
CA GLN A 23 -28.56 -32.71 -30.16
C GLN A 23 -29.72 -31.72 -29.80
N PRO A 24 -29.58 -30.40 -30.03
CA PRO A 24 -28.38 -29.56 -30.27
C PRO A 24 -28.37 -28.22 -29.47
N THR A 25 -27.23 -27.52 -29.43
CA THR A 25 -27.10 -26.15 -30.00
C THR A 25 -25.68 -25.62 -29.96
N THR A 26 -25.29 -24.91 -31.02
CA THR A 26 -24.00 -24.22 -31.15
C THR A 26 -24.11 -22.80 -30.58
N SER A 27 -23.18 -22.40 -29.72
CA SER A 27 -22.75 -20.99 -29.58
C SER A 27 -21.36 -20.94 -28.95
N GLY A 28 -20.48 -20.12 -29.52
CA GLY A 28 -19.05 -20.19 -29.24
C GLY A 28 -18.66 -19.63 -27.88
N SER A 29 -17.80 -20.34 -27.16
CA SER A 29 -17.08 -19.84 -25.99
C SER A 29 -16.07 -18.77 -26.41
N ASN A 30 -16.55 -17.53 -26.55
CA ASN A 30 -15.69 -16.35 -26.45
C ASN A 30 -15.77 -15.83 -25.02
N GLU A 31 -15.35 -16.67 -24.06
CA GLU A 31 -15.23 -16.30 -22.66
C GLU A 31 -14.02 -15.38 -22.50
N GLN A 32 -14.28 -14.09 -22.70
CA GLN A 32 -13.41 -13.01 -22.26
C GLN A 32 -13.11 -13.23 -20.76
N PRO A 33 -11.85 -13.08 -20.30
CA PRO A 33 -11.51 -13.24 -18.90
C PRO A 33 -12.42 -12.37 -18.02
N PRO A 34 -12.80 -12.83 -16.81
CA PRO A 34 -13.72 -12.09 -15.94
C PRO A 34 -13.26 -10.65 -15.75
N LYS A 35 -14.17 -9.69 -15.94
CA LYS A 35 -13.91 -8.31 -15.54
C LYS A 35 -13.73 -8.30 -14.02
N GLU A 36 -12.61 -7.74 -13.57
CA GLU A 36 -12.35 -7.52 -12.14
C GLU A 36 -13.51 -6.70 -11.55
N ASP A 37 -14.12 -7.22 -10.49
CA ASP A 37 -15.21 -6.57 -9.77
C ASP A 37 -14.62 -5.54 -8.79
N PRO A 38 -14.94 -4.24 -8.89
CA PRO A 38 -14.36 -3.19 -8.03
C PRO A 38 -14.82 -3.23 -6.55
N ALA A 39 -15.44 -4.32 -6.08
CA ALA A 39 -16.25 -4.35 -4.86
C ALA A 39 -15.49 -4.52 -3.53
N THR A 40 -14.20 -4.90 -3.50
CA THR A 40 -13.48 -5.21 -2.23
C THR A 40 -12.01 -4.78 -2.19
N SER A 41 -11.66 -3.58 -2.68
CA SER A 41 -10.37 -2.96 -2.31
C SER A 41 -10.44 -2.39 -0.89
N MET A 42 -9.52 -2.78 -0.01
CA MET A 42 -9.33 -2.14 1.29
C MET A 42 -8.72 -0.75 1.12
N GLN A 43 -8.78 0.10 2.16
CA GLN A 43 -8.20 1.44 2.17
C GLN A 43 -7.46 1.73 3.48
N LEU A 44 -6.32 2.42 3.38
CA LEU A 44 -5.55 2.93 4.51
C LEU A 44 -5.30 4.43 4.30
N GLU A 45 -5.63 5.24 5.31
CA GLU A 45 -5.30 6.68 5.34
C GLU A 45 -4.19 6.96 6.37
N GLY A 46 -3.23 7.80 6.02
CA GLY A 46 -2.12 8.18 6.91
C GLY A 46 -1.17 9.19 6.27
N TYR A 47 0.01 9.35 6.85
CA TYR A 47 1.07 10.23 6.35
C TYR A 47 2.27 9.41 5.88
N VAL A 48 2.88 9.84 4.78
CA VAL A 48 4.17 9.30 4.32
C VAL A 48 5.27 9.79 5.26
N VAL A 49 5.89 8.86 6.00
CA VAL A 49 6.94 9.16 6.99
C VAL A 49 8.32 8.64 6.60
N GLU A 50 8.39 7.69 5.67
CA GLU A 50 9.62 7.19 5.04
C GLU A 50 9.35 7.01 3.54
N LYS A 51 10.36 7.26 2.70
CA LYS A 51 10.29 6.98 1.26
C LYS A 51 11.62 6.43 0.77
N THR A 52 11.56 5.28 0.09
CA THR A 52 12.69 4.69 -0.64
C THR A 52 12.46 4.83 -2.15
N ALA A 53 13.32 4.22 -2.97
CA ALA A 53 13.12 4.16 -4.42
C ALA A 53 11.91 3.29 -4.84
N ASN A 54 11.48 2.34 -4.00
CA ASN A 54 10.48 1.32 -4.38
C ASN A 54 9.24 1.31 -3.47
N THR A 55 9.31 1.94 -2.29
CA THR A 55 8.28 1.89 -1.26
C THR A 55 8.13 3.21 -0.51
N VAL A 56 6.93 3.44 0.02
CA VAL A 56 6.65 4.46 1.05
C VAL A 56 6.14 3.80 2.32
N LEU A 57 6.55 4.29 3.49
CA LEU A 57 5.95 3.93 4.77
C LEU A 57 4.84 4.93 5.09
N VAL A 58 3.62 4.42 5.27
CA VAL A 58 2.46 5.22 5.65
C VAL A 58 2.05 4.87 7.09
N VAL A 59 1.84 5.90 7.91
CA VAL A 59 1.44 5.74 9.32
C VAL A 59 0.25 6.63 9.64
N ASN A 60 -0.73 6.06 10.34
CA ASN A 60 -1.85 6.81 10.91
C ASN A 60 -1.62 7.05 12.42
N PRO A 61 -1.30 8.27 12.86
CA PRO A 61 -1.09 8.56 14.28
C PRO A 61 -2.39 8.63 15.08
N ASN A 62 -3.55 8.76 14.41
CA ASN A 62 -4.86 8.92 15.03
C ASN A 62 -5.86 7.91 14.43
N PRO A 63 -5.66 6.60 14.66
CA PRO A 63 -6.53 5.57 14.12
C PRO A 63 -7.93 5.72 14.73
N LYS A 64 -8.95 5.94 13.88
CA LYS A 64 -10.32 6.20 14.34
C LYS A 64 -10.98 4.99 15.00
N GLU A 65 -10.53 3.78 14.70
CA GLU A 65 -11.01 2.51 15.26
C GLU A 65 -9.87 1.47 15.31
N ALA A 66 -9.99 0.43 16.12
CA ALA A 66 -9.01 -0.66 16.22
C ALA A 66 -9.20 -1.77 15.15
N THR A 67 -9.43 -1.38 13.88
CA THR A 67 -9.53 -2.33 12.76
C THR A 67 -8.14 -2.78 12.27
N GLN A 68 -8.08 -3.94 11.61
CA GLN A 68 -6.83 -4.65 11.29
C GLN A 68 -5.85 -3.91 10.36
N SER A 69 -6.21 -2.77 9.76
CA SER A 69 -5.39 -2.01 8.80
C SER A 69 -4.98 -0.60 9.27
N ASN A 70 -4.92 -0.38 10.58
CA ASN A 70 -4.56 0.92 11.15
C ASN A 70 -3.13 0.98 11.75
N GLY A 71 -2.30 -0.04 11.47
CA GLY A 71 -0.88 -0.04 11.80
C GLY A 71 -0.01 0.68 10.74
N PRO A 72 1.30 0.86 11.01
CA PRO A 72 2.25 1.29 9.99
C PRO A 72 2.28 0.27 8.84
N ALA A 73 2.33 0.74 7.59
CA ALA A 73 2.40 -0.14 6.42
C ALA A 73 3.28 0.42 5.30
N TYR A 74 4.12 -0.44 4.72
CA TYR A 74 4.85 -0.17 3.49
C TYR A 74 3.99 -0.45 2.26
N PHE A 75 3.96 0.49 1.33
CA PHE A 75 3.30 0.34 0.03
C PHE A 75 4.30 0.41 -1.12
N SER A 76 4.26 -0.58 -2.01
CA SER A 76 4.90 -0.53 -3.33
C SER A 76 3.92 -0.02 -4.39
N ASN A 77 4.39 0.18 -5.63
CA ASN A 77 3.58 0.68 -6.76
C ASN A 77 2.92 2.06 -6.49
N THR A 78 3.62 2.93 -5.75
CA THR A 78 3.15 4.30 -5.45
C THR A 78 3.80 5.34 -6.37
N PRO A 79 3.16 6.49 -6.65
CA PRO A 79 3.73 7.51 -7.52
C PRO A 79 5.04 8.11 -6.99
N ASP A 80 6.05 8.25 -7.86
CA ASP A 80 7.33 8.91 -7.56
C ASP A 80 7.19 10.36 -7.08
N THR A 81 6.04 10.99 -7.31
CA THR A 81 5.75 12.36 -6.87
C THR A 81 5.48 12.48 -5.36
N LEU A 82 5.21 11.37 -4.66
CA LEU A 82 4.97 11.39 -3.20
C LEU A 82 6.19 11.90 -2.42
N LYS A 83 5.94 12.56 -1.29
CA LYS A 83 6.96 13.16 -0.42
C LYS A 83 6.70 12.82 1.04
N ILE A 84 7.75 12.89 1.85
CA ILE A 84 7.64 12.82 3.31
C ILE A 84 6.81 14.01 3.80
N GLY A 85 5.76 13.71 4.57
CA GLY A 85 4.72 14.64 5.01
C GLY A 85 3.38 14.50 4.28
N ASP A 86 3.37 13.96 3.05
CA ASP A 86 2.13 13.84 2.27
C ASP A 86 1.07 13.03 3.03
N LYS A 87 -0.13 13.59 3.16
CA LYS A 87 -1.30 12.86 3.63
C LYS A 87 -1.90 12.08 2.47
N VAL A 88 -2.10 10.78 2.63
CA VAL A 88 -2.54 9.88 1.55
C VAL A 88 -3.70 9.00 1.99
N SER A 89 -4.52 8.62 1.02
CA SER A 89 -5.43 7.48 1.06
C SER A 89 -4.97 6.49 -0.02
N ILE A 90 -4.67 5.25 0.38
CA ILE A 90 -4.17 4.20 -0.51
C ILE A 90 -5.17 3.03 -0.51
N SER A 91 -5.60 2.61 -1.70
CA SER A 91 -6.36 1.37 -1.86
C SER A 91 -5.45 0.19 -2.24
N TYR A 92 -5.80 -1.00 -1.77
CA TYR A 92 -5.04 -2.23 -1.98
C TYR A 92 -5.95 -3.47 -1.82
N ASP A 93 -5.54 -4.63 -2.35
CA ASP A 93 -6.35 -5.86 -2.28
C ASP A 93 -6.06 -6.67 -1.00
N VAL A 94 -4.78 -6.88 -0.70
CA VAL A 94 -4.28 -7.76 0.37
C VAL A 94 -3.09 -7.10 1.05
N MET A 95 -2.96 -7.30 2.37
CA MET A 95 -1.80 -6.89 3.15
C MET A 95 -1.13 -8.14 3.76
N LEU A 96 0.19 -8.21 3.70
CA LEU A 96 0.96 -9.29 4.31
C LEU A 96 0.97 -9.17 5.84
N GLU A 97 0.70 -10.27 6.53
CA GLU A 97 0.75 -10.38 8.00
C GLU A 97 2.18 -10.17 8.52
N SER A 98 2.54 -8.91 8.73
CA SER A 98 3.87 -8.44 9.10
C SER A 98 3.76 -7.08 9.83
N TYR A 99 4.84 -6.65 10.48
CA TYR A 99 4.87 -5.35 11.17
C TYR A 99 6.19 -4.60 10.88
N PRO A 100 6.16 -3.44 10.19
CA PRO A 100 5.00 -2.87 9.48
C PRO A 100 4.35 -3.82 8.48
N GLY A 101 3.06 -3.63 8.22
CA GLY A 101 2.34 -4.35 7.17
C GLY A 101 2.94 -4.04 5.79
N GLN A 102 2.67 -4.88 4.80
CA GLN A 102 3.21 -4.70 3.44
C GLN A 102 2.12 -4.98 2.41
N ALA A 103 1.94 -4.09 1.44
CA ALA A 103 0.94 -4.22 0.37
C ALA A 103 1.41 -3.56 -0.93
N GLU A 104 0.78 -3.93 -2.05
CA GLU A 104 0.91 -3.21 -3.32
C GLU A 104 -0.24 -2.22 -3.46
N ALA A 105 0.05 -0.96 -3.77
CA ALA A 105 -0.98 0.06 -3.99
C ALA A 105 -1.69 -0.17 -5.33
N LYS A 106 -3.03 -0.16 -5.30
CA LYS A 106 -3.90 -0.15 -6.50
C LYS A 106 -4.18 1.27 -6.97
N ALA A 107 -4.45 2.16 -6.03
CA ALA A 107 -4.54 3.59 -6.27
C ALA A 107 -4.02 4.37 -5.06
N VAL A 108 -3.43 5.53 -5.33
CA VAL A 108 -2.98 6.48 -4.31
C VAL A 108 -3.66 7.82 -4.58
N LYS A 109 -4.29 8.37 -3.55
CA LYS A 109 -4.85 9.72 -3.56
C LYS A 109 -4.14 10.56 -2.50
N VAL A 110 -3.44 11.61 -2.94
CA VAL A 110 -2.97 12.65 -2.01
C VAL A 110 -4.18 13.44 -1.52
N LEU A 111 -4.25 13.65 -0.21
CA LEU A 111 -5.31 14.39 0.46
C LEU A 111 -4.81 15.78 0.85
N GLU A 112 -5.73 16.71 1.04
CA GLU A 112 -5.40 18.01 1.63
C GLU A 112 -4.88 17.80 3.06
N SER A 113 -3.70 18.34 3.34
CA SER A 113 -3.10 18.25 4.67
C SER A 113 -3.80 19.20 5.63
N HIS A 114 -4.17 18.71 6.81
CA HIS A 114 -4.95 19.53 7.74
C HIS A 114 -4.07 20.61 8.38
N LYS A 115 -4.68 21.78 8.59
CA LYS A 115 -4.09 22.90 9.32
C LYS A 115 -4.97 23.27 10.52
N PRO A 116 -4.49 23.04 11.77
CA PRO A 116 -5.22 23.41 12.98
C PRO A 116 -5.58 24.91 13.05
N SER A 117 -6.65 25.23 13.77
CA SER A 117 -7.12 26.62 13.91
C SER A 117 -6.17 27.47 14.75
N GLY A 118 -5.48 28.40 14.08
CA GLY A 118 -4.44 29.25 14.65
C GLY A 118 -3.04 28.87 14.20
N ALA A 119 -2.85 27.73 13.53
CA ALA A 119 -1.55 27.31 13.04
C ALA A 119 -1.16 28.00 11.72
N ASP A 120 0.13 28.29 11.58
CA ASP A 120 0.75 28.80 10.37
C ASP A 120 1.04 27.64 9.38
N LEU A 121 1.64 26.54 9.85
CA LEU A 121 2.00 25.39 9.03
C LEU A 121 0.89 24.34 8.92
N THR A 122 0.87 23.59 7.82
CA THR A 122 0.09 22.34 7.69
C THR A 122 0.83 21.17 8.37
N GLU A 123 0.09 20.12 8.67
CA GLU A 123 0.65 18.85 9.16
C GLU A 123 1.77 18.29 8.23
N GLU A 124 1.59 18.41 6.91
CA GLU A 124 2.57 17.99 5.90
C GLU A 124 3.87 18.76 6.04
N GLN A 125 3.79 20.09 6.14
CA GLN A 125 4.97 20.96 6.28
C GLN A 125 5.75 20.65 7.56
N VAL A 126 5.04 20.35 8.65
CA VAL A 126 5.62 20.02 9.96
C VAL A 126 6.34 18.67 9.95
N LEU A 127 5.70 17.63 9.41
CA LEU A 127 6.34 16.33 9.21
C LEU A 127 7.53 16.42 8.24
N ASN A 128 7.40 17.21 7.16
CA ASN A 128 8.48 17.42 6.21
C ASN A 128 9.70 18.09 6.88
N LYS A 129 9.47 19.14 7.70
CA LYS A 129 10.53 19.82 8.48
C LYS A 129 11.21 18.88 9.49
N ALA A 130 10.45 18.01 10.16
CA ALA A 130 10.98 17.11 11.17
C ALA A 130 11.77 15.92 10.58
N LEU A 131 11.27 15.33 9.50
CA LEU A 131 11.71 13.99 9.04
C LEU A 131 12.64 14.02 7.82
N SER A 132 12.54 14.99 6.90
CA SER A 132 13.21 14.92 5.59
C SER A 132 14.75 14.89 5.63
N ASN A 133 15.35 15.30 6.75
CA ASN A 133 16.80 15.32 6.97
C ASN A 133 17.23 14.36 8.10
N LYS A 134 16.45 13.30 8.36
CA LYS A 134 16.69 12.33 9.43
C LYS A 134 16.78 10.91 8.87
N GLU A 135 17.81 10.18 9.28
CA GLU A 135 17.96 8.74 8.97
C GLU A 135 17.24 7.89 10.02
N LEU A 136 15.91 8.04 10.11
CA LEU A 136 15.08 7.20 10.98
C LEU A 136 14.79 5.88 10.30
N LYS A 137 14.98 4.77 11.01
CA LYS A 137 14.68 3.42 10.51
C LYS A 137 13.26 3.04 10.89
N THR A 138 12.36 2.95 9.91
CA THR A 138 10.96 2.55 10.12
C THR A 138 10.27 3.44 11.16
N PRO A 139 10.16 4.76 10.93
CA PRO A 139 9.55 5.71 11.85
C PRO A 139 8.06 5.42 12.06
N ILE A 140 7.64 5.27 13.33
CA ILE A 140 6.25 5.12 13.74
C ILE A 140 5.83 6.40 14.47
N LEU A 141 4.97 7.19 13.82
CA LEU A 141 4.43 8.44 14.36
C LEU A 141 3.42 8.16 15.49
N SER A 142 3.82 8.38 16.75
CA SER A 142 3.01 8.05 17.94
C SER A 142 2.46 9.26 18.69
N VAL A 143 3.04 10.45 18.48
CA VAL A 143 2.43 11.74 18.89
C VAL A 143 2.54 12.69 17.72
N PHE A 144 1.44 13.38 17.40
CA PHE A 144 1.45 14.48 16.44
C PHE A 144 0.38 15.51 16.82
N HIS A 145 0.80 16.66 17.35
CA HIS A 145 -0.11 17.64 17.94
C HIS A 145 0.44 19.07 17.85
N TYR A 146 -0.43 20.03 17.52
CA TYR A 146 -0.14 21.48 17.59
C TYR A 146 -0.59 22.04 18.95
N ASN A 147 0.35 22.66 19.68
CA ASN A 147 0.07 23.41 20.88
C ASN A 147 0.01 24.92 20.59
N LYS A 148 -1.22 25.45 20.65
CA LYS A 148 -1.54 26.87 20.42
C LYS A 148 -1.04 27.83 21.51
N GLU A 149 -0.79 27.35 22.72
CA GLU A 149 -0.30 28.20 23.82
C GLU A 149 1.20 28.53 23.66
N THR A 150 1.96 27.58 23.10
CA THR A 150 3.40 27.70 22.87
C THR A 150 3.78 27.97 21.41
N ASP A 151 2.79 27.95 20.51
CA ASP A 151 2.95 28.07 19.06
C ASP A 151 3.96 27.08 18.46
N THR A 152 3.83 25.82 18.89
CA THR A 152 4.74 24.73 18.53
C THR A 152 3.99 23.45 18.22
N TRP A 153 4.58 22.66 17.32
CA TRP A 153 4.18 21.29 17.06
C TRP A 153 5.06 20.33 17.86
N LYS A 154 4.41 19.40 18.55
CA LYS A 154 5.07 18.24 19.16
C LYS A 154 4.86 17.02 18.28
N ILE A 155 5.96 16.38 17.92
CA ILE A 155 6.02 15.13 17.19
C ILE A 155 6.81 14.13 18.02
N GLN A 156 6.31 12.91 18.19
CA GLN A 156 7.08 11.79 18.71
C GLN A 156 7.09 10.68 17.66
N VAL A 157 8.29 10.18 17.38
CA VAL A 157 8.53 9.06 16.49
C VAL A 157 9.18 7.95 17.30
N ASP A 158 8.54 6.79 17.32
CA ASP A 158 9.08 5.57 17.89
C ASP A 158 9.67 4.69 16.76
N SER A 159 10.73 3.93 17.02
CA SER A 159 11.24 2.91 16.10
C SER A 159 10.85 1.50 16.55
N ILE A 160 10.83 0.54 15.62
CA ILE A 160 10.60 -0.88 15.94
C ILE A 160 11.67 -1.48 16.88
N MET A 161 12.81 -0.79 17.07
CA MET A 161 13.87 -1.17 18.00
C MET A 161 13.71 -0.55 19.39
N GLY A 162 12.64 0.23 19.63
CA GLY A 162 12.34 0.87 20.91
C GLY A 162 13.03 2.23 21.12
N GLU A 163 13.74 2.73 20.11
CA GLU A 163 14.27 4.10 20.12
C GLU A 163 13.11 5.10 19.98
N LYS A 164 13.26 6.28 20.59
CA LYS A 164 12.25 7.34 20.56
C LYS A 164 12.91 8.68 20.28
N GLU A 165 12.42 9.39 19.28
CA GLU A 165 12.81 10.77 19.00
C GLU A 165 11.61 11.70 19.20
N GLU A 166 11.85 12.83 19.88
CA GLU A 166 10.88 13.90 20.08
C GLU A 166 11.35 15.15 19.32
N PHE A 167 10.47 15.68 18.48
CA PHE A 167 10.70 16.94 17.76
C PHE A 167 9.72 17.99 18.28
N ILE A 168 10.26 19.14 18.68
CA ILE A 168 9.50 20.36 18.92
C ILE A 168 9.80 21.31 17.76
N ILE A 169 8.80 21.59 16.92
CA ILE A 169 8.92 22.45 15.74
C ILE A 169 8.18 23.75 16.03
N GLU A 170 8.84 24.89 15.87
CA GLU A 170 8.19 26.21 15.93
C GLU A 170 7.23 26.36 14.74
N ASP A 171 6.00 26.82 14.99
CA ASP A 171 4.97 26.92 13.95
C ASP A 171 5.13 28.20 13.12
N LYS A 172 6.16 28.23 12.27
CA LYS A 172 6.44 29.34 11.36
C LYS A 172 7.11 28.86 10.08
N TYR A 173 6.96 29.62 9.00
CA TYR A 173 7.51 29.32 7.67
C TYR A 173 9.04 29.28 7.63
#